data_AF-A0A7X9JHG1-F1
#
_entry.id   AF-A0A7X9JHG1-F1
#
_cell.length_a   1.000
_cell.length_b   1.000
_cell.length_c   1.000
_cell.angle_alpha   90.00
_cell.angle_beta   90.00
_cell.angle_gamma   90.00
#
_symmetry.space_group_name_H-M   'P 1'
#
loop_
_entity.id
_entity.type
_entity.pdbx_description
1 polymer ?
#
loop_
_entity_poly.entity_id
_entity_poly.type
_entity_poly.pdbx_seq_one_letter_code
_entity_poly.pdbx_strand_id
1 'polypeptide(L)'
;RENLRNRILNEKVNEDIVREELGIISREHQRQTRALIEAYLEKFRVPLTKKVMRQLVDELPSWKGNLWKLSRKYEVWVSETLSEEMRIISKNEHRNFLGTMKKAHAAISRSLDAFCNFLGDNIENVLGVKMTEVQWKIDAAEPDHPDISFTKTFDIHLDLIWFLIPMMFFRKIFERHFIDGIPKEVEINLSRLAYQWEKSVNHAIDEMRLQAFNYIHEELATIEALISGTKGQTEDIRGLIDQIEKITI
;
A
#
# COMPACT_ATOMS: atom_id res chain seq x y z
N ARG A 1 19.49 9.65 38.20
CA ARG A 1 18.34 9.65 37.25
C ARG A 1 18.85 9.49 35.82
N GLU A 2 19.69 10.39 35.32
CA GLU A 2 20.23 10.29 33.94
C GLU A 2 20.97 8.98 33.65
N ASN A 3 21.75 8.46 34.59
CA ASN A 3 22.45 7.19 34.40
C ASN A 3 21.48 5.99 34.29
N LEU A 4 20.40 5.97 35.09
CA LEU A 4 19.38 4.91 35.04
C LEU A 4 18.58 5.00 33.72
N ARG A 5 18.21 6.22 33.34
CA ARG A 5 17.55 6.53 32.07
C ARG A 5 18.39 6.07 30.88
N ASN A 6 19.66 6.44 30.82
CA ASN A 6 20.56 6.08 29.72
C ASN A 6 20.85 4.57 29.66
N ARG A 7 20.69 3.84 30.76
CA ARG A 7 20.82 2.38 30.78
C ARG A 7 19.58 1.67 30.25
N ILE A 8 18.39 2.23 30.49
CA ILE A 8 17.12 1.69 29.98
C ILE A 8 16.92 2.10 28.51
N LEU A 9 17.15 3.39 28.22
CA LEU A 9 17.04 4.03 26.90
C LEU A 9 18.42 4.15 26.27
N ASN A 10 19.03 3.01 25.98
CA ASN A 10 20.32 2.96 25.31
C ASN A 10 20.17 3.10 23.78
N GLU A 11 21.31 3.10 23.08
CA GLU A 11 21.35 3.24 21.62
C GLU A 11 20.52 2.18 20.87
N LYS A 12 20.39 0.95 21.40
CA LYS A 12 19.59 -0.10 20.76
C LYS A 12 18.08 0.14 20.83
N VAL A 13 17.64 1.00 21.74
CA VAL A 13 16.24 1.40 21.95
C VAL A 13 16.03 2.83 21.44
N ASN A 14 17.01 3.39 20.73
CA ASN A 14 16.90 4.74 20.20
C ASN A 14 15.76 4.82 19.17
N GLU A 15 14.75 5.62 19.48
CA GLU A 15 13.57 5.85 18.65
C GLU A 15 13.95 6.24 17.22
N ASP A 16 15.00 7.07 17.04
CA ASP A 16 15.45 7.53 15.72
C ASP A 16 16.01 6.38 14.87
N ILE A 17 16.71 5.44 15.50
CA ILE A 17 17.29 4.27 14.80
C ILE A 17 16.16 3.36 14.33
N VAL A 18 15.20 3.06 15.20
CA VAL A 18 14.07 2.18 14.84
C VAL A 18 13.17 2.86 13.80
N ARG A 19 12.94 4.16 13.92
CA ARG A 19 12.22 4.95 12.90
C ARG A 19 12.88 4.83 11.52
N GLU A 20 14.21 4.93 11.46
CA GLU A 20 14.93 4.78 10.19
C GLU A 20 14.86 3.34 9.67
N GLU A 21 15.03 2.33 10.53
CA GLU A 21 14.89 0.92 10.17
C GLU A 21 13.52 0.61 9.55
N LEU A 22 12.44 1.03 10.22
CA LEU A 22 11.08 0.91 9.72
C LEU A 22 10.88 1.64 8.38
N GLY A 23 11.52 2.80 8.21
CA GLY A 23 11.57 3.54 6.96
C GLY A 23 12.24 2.77 5.83
N ILE A 24 13.39 2.14 6.09
CA ILE A 24 14.12 1.32 5.13
C ILE A 24 13.28 0.11 4.71
N ILE A 25 12.71 -0.62 5.68
CA ILE A 25 11.86 -1.79 5.43
C ILE A 25 10.69 -1.43 4.51
N SER A 26 9.97 -0.35 4.83
CA SER A 26 8.83 0.12 4.03
C SER A 26 9.24 0.44 2.60
N ARG A 27 10.26 1.29 2.42
CA ARG A 27 10.71 1.75 1.09
C ARG A 27 11.18 0.59 0.20
N GLU A 28 11.90 -0.37 0.77
CA GLU A 28 12.39 -1.53 0.02
C GLU A 28 11.22 -2.36 -0.53
N HIS A 29 10.20 -2.64 0.28
CA HIS A 29 9.04 -3.38 -0.17
C HIS A 29 8.17 -2.58 -1.15
N GLN A 30 7.98 -1.28 -0.91
CA GLN A 30 7.21 -0.40 -1.79
C GLN A 30 7.80 -0.33 -3.22
N ARG A 31 9.13 -0.30 -3.33
CA ARG A 31 9.84 -0.23 -4.62
C ARG A 31 9.58 -1.45 -5.51
N GLN A 32 9.34 -2.61 -4.91
CA GLN A 32 9.12 -3.87 -5.63
C GLN A 32 7.67 -4.11 -6.02
N THR A 33 6.72 -3.42 -5.37
CA THR A 33 5.27 -3.65 -5.52
C THR A 33 4.83 -3.61 -6.98
N ARG A 34 5.15 -2.54 -7.71
CA ARG A 34 4.73 -2.36 -9.10
C ARG A 34 5.21 -3.48 -10.02
N ALA A 35 6.51 -3.77 -9.98
CA ALA A 35 7.13 -4.76 -10.87
C ALA A 35 6.53 -6.15 -10.65
N LEU A 36 6.23 -6.52 -9.40
CA LEU A 36 5.61 -7.80 -9.07
C LEU A 36 4.16 -7.89 -9.57
N ILE A 37 3.39 -6.81 -9.45
CA ILE A 37 2.02 -6.75 -9.96
C ILE A 37 2.01 -6.78 -11.49
N GLU A 38 2.87 -6.00 -12.16
CA GLU A 38 2.99 -6.00 -13.62
C GLU A 38 3.38 -7.40 -14.15
N ALA A 39 4.37 -8.04 -13.53
CA ALA A 39 4.79 -9.39 -13.89
C ALA A 39 3.65 -10.41 -13.74
N TYR A 40 2.82 -10.27 -12.71
CA TYR A 40 1.65 -11.12 -12.54
C TYR A 40 0.58 -10.85 -13.60
N LEU A 41 0.33 -9.58 -13.93
CA LEU A 41 -0.70 -9.17 -14.88
C LEU A 41 -0.37 -9.54 -16.34
N GLU A 42 0.90 -9.72 -16.68
CA GLU A 42 1.33 -10.08 -18.05
C GLU A 42 0.65 -11.36 -18.56
N LYS A 43 0.31 -12.31 -17.68
CA LYS A 43 -0.41 -13.54 -18.06
C LYS A 43 -1.79 -13.28 -18.66
N PHE A 44 -2.40 -12.13 -18.37
CA PHE A 44 -3.71 -11.74 -18.89
C PHE A 44 -3.62 -11.00 -20.23
N ARG A 45 -2.45 -10.48 -20.61
CA ARG A 45 -2.30 -9.61 -21.79
C ARG A 45 -2.81 -10.28 -23.06
N VAL A 46 -2.31 -11.47 -23.40
CA VAL A 46 -2.69 -12.18 -24.62
C VAL A 46 -4.14 -12.68 -24.58
N PRO A 47 -4.62 -13.35 -23.51
CA PRO A 47 -6.02 -13.77 -23.41
C PRO A 47 -7.01 -12.60 -23.51
N LEU A 48 -6.73 -11.49 -22.80
CA LEU A 48 -7.59 -10.32 -22.79
C LEU A 48 -7.62 -9.63 -24.15
N THR A 49 -6.45 -9.46 -24.78
CA THR A 49 -6.35 -8.92 -26.14
C THR A 49 -7.23 -9.70 -27.11
N LYS A 50 -7.12 -11.04 -27.12
CA LYS A 50 -7.94 -11.89 -27.99
C LYS A 50 -9.44 -11.76 -27.71
N LYS A 51 -9.82 -11.68 -26.42
CA LYS A 51 -11.22 -11.52 -25.99
C LYS A 51 -11.80 -10.20 -26.49
N VAL A 52 -11.13 -9.09 -26.21
CA VAL A 52 -11.57 -7.73 -26.58
C VAL A 52 -11.59 -7.55 -28.09
N MET A 53 -10.57 -8.03 -28.81
CA MET A 53 -10.57 -8.01 -30.28
C MET A 53 -11.77 -8.76 -30.86
N ARG A 54 -12.11 -9.94 -30.32
CA ARG A 54 -13.27 -10.71 -30.79
C ARG A 54 -14.58 -9.96 -30.56
N GLN A 55 -14.77 -9.41 -29.36
CA GLN A 55 -15.95 -8.60 -29.04
C GLN A 55 -16.08 -7.40 -29.99
N LEU A 56 -14.96 -6.71 -30.27
CA LEU A 56 -14.96 -5.59 -31.19
C LEU A 56 -15.33 -6.02 -32.62
N VAL A 57 -14.75 -7.13 -33.12
CA VAL A 57 -15.05 -7.67 -34.46
C VAL A 57 -16.53 -8.02 -34.61
N ASP A 58 -17.14 -8.58 -33.56
CA ASP A 58 -18.56 -8.96 -33.58
C ASP A 58 -19.48 -7.72 -33.56
N GLU A 59 -19.07 -6.64 -32.88
CA GLU A 59 -19.87 -5.43 -32.74
C GLU A 59 -19.71 -4.42 -33.89
N LEU A 60 -18.52 -4.30 -34.48
CA LEU A 60 -18.18 -3.32 -35.52
C LEU A 60 -19.17 -3.28 -36.71
N PRO A 61 -19.67 -4.41 -37.25
CA PRO A 61 -20.61 -4.40 -38.37
C PRO A 61 -21.92 -3.66 -38.05
N SER A 62 -22.35 -3.68 -36.79
CA SER A 62 -23.58 -3.02 -36.34
C SER A 62 -23.42 -1.51 -36.20
N TRP A 63 -22.18 -1.01 -36.15
CA TRP A 63 -21.92 0.42 -35.98
C TRP A 63 -22.17 1.17 -37.29
N LYS A 64 -22.97 2.23 -37.21
CA LYS A 64 -23.36 3.07 -38.35
C LYS A 64 -22.96 4.52 -38.09
N GLY A 65 -22.51 5.21 -39.13
CA GLY A 65 -22.19 6.63 -39.05
C GLY A 65 -21.05 7.03 -39.98
N ASN A 66 -20.71 8.31 -39.92
CA ASN A 66 -19.47 8.82 -40.48
C ASN A 66 -18.29 8.43 -39.56
N LEU A 67 -17.08 8.72 -40.03
CA LEU A 67 -15.87 8.39 -39.31
C LEU A 67 -15.84 8.99 -37.88
N TRP A 68 -16.26 10.25 -37.75
CA TRP A 68 -16.35 10.92 -36.45
C TRP A 68 -17.20 10.14 -35.43
N LYS A 69 -18.40 9.71 -35.83
CA LYS A 69 -19.29 8.90 -34.97
C LYS A 69 -18.66 7.55 -34.61
N LEU A 70 -17.97 6.91 -35.56
CA LEU A 70 -17.31 5.62 -35.33
C LEU A 70 -16.14 5.75 -34.36
N SER A 71 -15.27 6.75 -34.54
CA SER A 71 -14.14 7.00 -33.64
C SER A 71 -14.61 7.28 -32.22
N ARG A 72 -15.65 8.11 -32.04
CA ARG A 72 -16.19 8.38 -30.71
C ARG A 72 -16.86 7.16 -30.08
N LYS A 73 -17.56 6.36 -30.87
CA LYS A 73 -18.15 5.11 -30.39
C LYS A 73 -17.07 4.11 -29.99
N TYR A 74 -16.01 3.99 -30.77
CA TYR A 74 -14.84 3.17 -30.45
C TYR A 74 -14.20 3.60 -29.13
N GLU A 75 -13.95 4.89 -28.94
CA GLU A 75 -13.41 5.45 -27.69
C GLU A 75 -14.21 5.06 -26.46
N VAL A 76 -15.54 5.27 -26.52
CA VAL A 76 -16.45 4.94 -25.42
C VAL A 76 -16.45 3.42 -25.20
N TRP A 77 -16.59 2.64 -26.27
CA TRP A 77 -16.64 1.19 -26.18
C TRP A 77 -15.37 0.58 -25.59
N VAL A 78 -14.18 1.03 -26.02
CA VAL A 78 -12.90 0.57 -25.48
C VAL A 78 -12.77 0.94 -24.02
N SER A 79 -13.10 2.18 -23.67
CA SER A 79 -13.07 2.66 -22.29
C SER A 79 -13.98 1.80 -21.41
N GLU A 80 -15.24 1.60 -21.77
CA GLU A 80 -16.21 0.81 -20.99
C GLU A 80 -15.81 -0.66 -20.91
N THR A 81 -15.45 -1.27 -22.03
CA THR A 81 -15.09 -2.70 -22.10
C THR A 81 -13.84 -2.98 -21.28
N LEU A 82 -12.76 -2.22 -21.49
CA LEU A 82 -11.54 -2.42 -20.70
C LEU A 82 -11.74 -2.05 -19.24
N SER A 83 -12.59 -1.05 -18.93
CA SER A 83 -12.95 -0.75 -17.55
C SER A 83 -13.51 -1.97 -16.84
N GLU A 84 -14.47 -2.63 -17.47
CA GLU A 84 -15.12 -3.79 -16.89
C GLU A 84 -14.18 -4.99 -16.78
N GLU A 85 -13.38 -5.26 -17.81
CA GLU A 85 -12.39 -6.34 -17.76
C GLU A 85 -11.35 -6.11 -16.66
N MET A 86 -10.88 -4.87 -16.46
CA MET A 86 -9.99 -4.54 -15.35
C MET A 86 -10.66 -4.70 -13.99
N ARG A 87 -11.95 -4.36 -13.85
CA ARG A 87 -12.72 -4.63 -12.60
C ARG A 87 -12.78 -6.12 -12.30
N ILE A 88 -13.06 -6.94 -13.30
CA ILE A 88 -13.14 -8.39 -13.15
C ILE A 88 -11.78 -8.95 -12.73
N ILE A 89 -10.70 -8.56 -13.42
CA ILE A 89 -9.33 -8.98 -13.07
C ILE A 89 -8.99 -8.54 -11.65
N SER A 90 -9.20 -7.26 -11.32
CA SER A 90 -8.92 -6.70 -10.00
C SER A 90 -9.66 -7.49 -8.90
N LYS A 91 -10.96 -7.71 -9.07
CA LYS A 91 -11.80 -8.44 -8.09
C LYS A 91 -11.36 -9.88 -7.91
N ASN A 92 -11.01 -10.58 -8.98
CA ASN A 92 -10.65 -12.00 -8.89
C ASN A 92 -9.21 -12.22 -8.42
N GLU A 93 -8.33 -11.27 -8.69
CA GLU A 93 -6.88 -11.45 -8.54
C GLU A 93 -6.25 -10.63 -7.42
N HIS A 94 -6.99 -9.72 -6.77
CA HIS A 94 -6.50 -8.79 -5.72
C HIS A 94 -5.55 -9.45 -4.71
N ARG A 95 -5.88 -10.65 -4.22
CA ARG A 95 -5.07 -11.37 -3.23
C ARG A 95 -3.63 -11.62 -3.65
N ASN A 96 -3.38 -11.73 -4.96
CA ASN A 96 -2.05 -11.94 -5.52
C ASN A 96 -1.22 -10.65 -5.55
N PHE A 97 -1.85 -9.48 -5.48
CA PHE A 97 -1.17 -8.18 -5.42
C PHE A 97 -0.67 -7.84 -4.02
N LEU A 98 -1.24 -8.47 -2.98
CA LEU A 98 -0.93 -8.21 -1.58
C LEU A 98 0.41 -8.82 -1.10
N GLY A 99 1.19 -9.42 -2.00
CA GLY A 99 2.42 -10.13 -1.66
C GLY A 99 3.47 -9.24 -0.99
N THR A 100 3.70 -8.02 -1.48
CA THR A 100 4.65 -7.07 -0.89
C THR A 100 4.16 -6.54 0.45
N MET A 101 2.86 -6.24 0.57
CA MET A 101 2.25 -5.84 1.83
C MET A 101 2.47 -6.89 2.93
N LYS A 102 2.20 -8.17 2.64
CA LYS A 102 2.40 -9.27 3.60
C LYS A 102 3.86 -9.40 4.04
N LYS A 103 4.80 -9.24 3.11
CA LYS A 103 6.24 -9.26 3.42
C LYS A 103 6.65 -8.07 4.29
N ALA A 104 6.16 -6.88 3.97
CA ALA A 104 6.40 -5.67 4.76
C ALA A 104 5.82 -5.82 6.17
N HIS A 105 4.58 -6.31 6.29
CA HIS A 105 3.97 -6.62 7.59
C HIS A 105 4.86 -7.55 8.40
N ALA A 106 5.28 -8.69 7.84
CA ALA A 106 6.16 -9.63 8.54
C ALA A 106 7.55 -9.07 8.88
N ALA A 107 8.07 -8.11 8.10
CA ALA A 107 9.35 -7.45 8.40
C ALA A 107 9.23 -6.41 9.51
N ILE A 108 8.22 -5.53 9.43
CA ILE A 108 7.91 -4.51 10.45
C ILE A 108 7.62 -5.20 11.78
N SER A 109 6.78 -6.24 11.74
CA SER A 109 6.48 -7.12 12.87
C SER A 109 7.72 -7.59 13.62
N ARG A 110 8.68 -8.17 12.89
CA ARG A 110 9.92 -8.69 13.46
C ARG A 110 10.81 -7.59 14.05
N SER A 111 10.85 -6.42 13.40
CA SER A 111 11.60 -5.27 13.90
C SER A 111 11.01 -4.77 15.23
N LEU A 112 9.68 -4.71 15.31
CA LEU A 112 8.99 -4.33 16.54
C LEU A 112 9.17 -5.35 17.67
N ASP A 113 9.07 -6.65 17.38
CA ASP A 113 9.36 -7.71 18.35
C ASP A 113 10.79 -7.59 18.91
N ALA A 114 11.77 -7.32 18.05
CA ALA A 114 13.16 -7.12 18.47
C ALA A 114 13.29 -5.91 19.39
N PHE A 115 12.65 -4.79 19.06
CA PHE A 115 12.61 -3.60 19.91
C PHE A 115 12.01 -3.89 21.29
N CYS A 116 10.84 -4.52 21.34
CA CYS A 116 10.17 -4.86 22.60
C CYS A 116 11.03 -5.79 23.47
N ASN A 117 11.69 -6.78 22.87
CA ASN A 117 12.62 -7.66 23.59
C ASN A 117 13.79 -6.88 24.19
N PHE A 118 14.45 -6.00 23.41
CA PHE A 118 15.55 -5.19 23.94
C PHE A 118 15.12 -4.24 25.05
N LEU A 119 13.93 -3.65 24.93
CA LEU A 119 13.35 -2.79 25.95
C LEU A 119 13.04 -3.57 27.23
N GLY A 120 12.40 -4.73 27.09
CA GLY A 120 12.09 -5.63 28.20
C GLY A 120 13.36 -6.10 28.93
N ASP A 121 14.37 -6.53 28.20
CA ASP A 121 15.68 -6.92 28.74
C ASP A 121 16.33 -5.76 29.50
N ASN A 122 16.30 -4.55 28.94
CA ASN A 122 16.87 -3.38 29.61
C ASN A 122 16.13 -3.05 30.92
N ILE A 123 14.79 -3.14 30.92
CA ILE A 123 13.96 -2.92 32.12
C ILE A 123 14.25 -3.98 33.18
N GLU A 124 14.29 -5.26 32.81
CA GLU A 124 14.57 -6.35 33.75
C GLU A 124 15.99 -6.23 34.34
N ASN A 125 16.99 -5.92 33.51
CA ASN A 125 18.37 -5.77 33.98
C ASN A 125 18.58 -4.55 34.89
N VAL A 126 17.79 -3.49 34.74
CA VAL A 126 17.96 -2.24 35.50
C VAL A 126 17.04 -2.19 36.73
N LEU A 127 15.80 -2.68 36.62
CA LEU A 127 14.77 -2.59 37.65
C LEU A 127 14.43 -3.94 38.30
N GLY A 128 14.87 -5.06 37.73
CA GLY A 128 14.55 -6.42 38.22
C GLY A 128 13.09 -6.84 38.00
N VAL A 129 12.33 -6.08 37.21
CA VAL A 129 10.91 -6.32 36.93
C VAL A 129 10.75 -6.82 35.51
N LYS A 130 10.00 -7.91 35.33
CA LYS A 130 9.63 -8.40 34.00
C LYS A 130 8.47 -7.59 33.43
N MET A 131 8.66 -7.10 32.21
CA MET A 131 7.56 -6.52 31.43
C MET A 131 6.59 -7.65 31.03
N THR A 132 5.29 -7.38 31.04
CA THR A 132 4.31 -8.36 30.55
C THR A 132 4.48 -8.49 29.04
N GLU A 133 4.46 -9.73 28.50
CA GLU A 133 4.45 -9.96 27.06
C GLU A 133 3.19 -9.35 26.45
N VAL A 134 3.34 -8.19 25.80
CA VAL A 134 2.26 -7.58 25.02
C VAL A 134 2.27 -8.26 23.65
N GLN A 135 1.27 -9.09 23.36
CA GLN A 135 1.06 -9.64 22.03
C GLN A 135 0.56 -8.54 21.09
N TRP A 136 1.50 -7.93 20.38
CA TRP A 136 1.21 -6.86 19.45
C TRP A 136 0.63 -7.44 18.13
N LYS A 137 -0.35 -6.73 17.55
CA LYS A 137 -0.90 -6.99 16.21
C LYS A 137 -0.92 -5.67 15.43
N ILE A 138 -0.02 -5.49 14.47
CA ILE A 138 -0.20 -4.46 13.43
C ILE A 138 -1.44 -4.88 12.67
N ASP A 139 -2.43 -4.01 12.64
CA ASP A 139 -3.62 -4.24 11.84
C ASP A 139 -3.25 -4.00 10.38
N ALA A 140 -3.07 -5.09 9.63
CA ALA A 140 -2.85 -5.04 8.21
C ALA A 140 -4.20 -4.79 7.54
N ALA A 141 -4.64 -3.54 7.54
CA ALA A 141 -5.82 -3.12 6.80
C ALA A 141 -5.68 -3.57 5.33
N GLU A 142 -6.70 -4.24 4.82
CA GLU A 142 -6.70 -4.65 3.42
C GLU A 142 -6.67 -3.39 2.54
N PRO A 143 -5.76 -3.29 1.55
CA PRO A 143 -5.66 -2.10 0.74
C PRO A 143 -6.97 -1.82 0.00
N ASP A 144 -7.39 -0.57 0.00
CA ASP A 144 -8.61 -0.14 -0.70
C ASP A 144 -8.58 -0.59 -2.17
N HIS A 145 -9.71 -1.12 -2.63
CA HIS A 145 -9.86 -1.44 -4.04
C HIS A 145 -9.78 -0.14 -4.85
N PRO A 146 -8.87 -0.04 -5.83
CA PRO A 146 -8.72 1.20 -6.58
C PRO A 146 -10.00 1.56 -7.32
N ASP A 147 -10.29 2.86 -7.49
CA ASP A 147 -11.38 3.29 -8.35
C ASP A 147 -10.99 3.04 -9.81
N ILE A 148 -11.64 2.04 -10.39
CA ILE A 148 -11.45 1.59 -11.75
C ILE A 148 -12.35 2.45 -12.65
N SER A 149 -12.05 3.74 -12.72
CA SER A 149 -12.64 4.73 -13.62
C SER A 149 -11.57 5.14 -14.65
N PHE A 150 -11.67 4.65 -15.89
CA PHE A 150 -10.65 4.90 -16.90
C PHE A 150 -11.02 6.09 -17.78
N THR A 151 -10.25 7.17 -17.68
CA THR A 151 -10.39 8.34 -18.54
C THR A 151 -9.72 8.11 -19.91
N LYS A 152 -10.34 8.71 -20.94
CA LYS A 152 -9.98 8.67 -22.37
C LYS A 152 -8.48 8.78 -22.62
N THR A 153 -7.94 7.83 -23.38
CA THR A 153 -6.56 7.89 -23.90
C THR A 153 -6.54 8.01 -25.44
N PHE A 154 -7.67 7.81 -26.10
CA PHE A 154 -7.83 8.10 -27.53
C PHE A 154 -8.34 9.53 -27.72
N ASP A 155 -7.55 10.34 -28.44
CA ASP A 155 -7.96 11.65 -28.92
C ASP A 155 -7.81 11.67 -30.43
N ILE A 156 -8.83 11.17 -31.12
CA ILE A 156 -8.87 11.32 -32.57
C ILE A 156 -9.53 12.66 -32.91
N HIS A 157 -8.71 13.69 -33.15
CA HIS A 157 -9.14 15.00 -33.64
C HIS A 157 -9.58 14.95 -35.12
N LEU A 158 -10.65 14.21 -35.43
CA LEU A 158 -11.22 14.10 -36.79
C LEU A 158 -12.28 15.15 -37.11
N ASP A 159 -12.51 16.09 -36.20
CA ASP A 159 -13.54 17.12 -36.30
C ASP A 159 -13.40 17.97 -37.58
N LEU A 160 -12.19 18.14 -38.11
CA LEU A 160 -11.91 19.06 -39.21
C LEU A 160 -11.96 18.43 -40.62
N ILE A 161 -11.82 17.11 -40.77
CA ILE A 161 -11.59 16.47 -42.10
C ILE A 161 -12.61 15.35 -42.39
N TRP A 162 -13.47 14.96 -41.46
CA TRP A 162 -14.33 13.77 -41.63
C TRP A 162 -15.25 13.81 -42.86
N PHE A 163 -15.62 15.00 -43.36
CA PHE A 163 -16.47 15.18 -44.55
C PHE A 163 -15.77 14.83 -45.87
N LEU A 164 -14.43 14.87 -45.90
CA LEU A 164 -13.62 14.62 -47.09
C LEU A 164 -13.34 13.12 -47.29
N ILE A 165 -13.63 12.27 -46.30
CA ILE A 165 -13.27 10.85 -46.30
C ILE A 165 -14.50 10.02 -46.71
N PRO A 166 -14.56 9.46 -47.93
CA PRO A 166 -15.71 8.68 -48.35
C PRO A 166 -15.71 7.31 -47.62
N MET A 167 -16.69 7.12 -46.76
CA MET A 167 -16.79 5.93 -45.89
C MET A 167 -16.79 4.59 -46.63
N MET A 168 -17.26 4.55 -47.89
CA MET A 168 -17.28 3.32 -48.68
C MET A 168 -15.89 2.72 -48.91
N PHE A 169 -14.87 3.55 -49.08
CA PHE A 169 -13.50 3.09 -49.35
C PHE A 169 -12.69 2.89 -48.07
N PHE A 170 -12.89 3.75 -47.07
CA PHE A 170 -12.03 3.79 -45.89
C PHE A 170 -12.58 3.02 -44.67
N ARG A 171 -13.85 2.59 -44.67
CA ARG A 171 -14.45 1.89 -43.53
C ARG A 171 -13.61 0.70 -43.06
N LYS A 172 -13.22 -0.20 -43.96
CA LYS A 172 -12.41 -1.38 -43.62
C LYS A 172 -11.03 -1.03 -43.07
N ILE A 173 -10.45 0.09 -43.52
CA ILE A 173 -9.14 0.56 -43.05
C ILE A 173 -9.26 1.00 -41.60
N PHE A 174 -10.30 1.76 -41.24
CA PHE A 174 -10.54 2.19 -39.88
C PHE A 174 -10.94 1.05 -38.94
N GLU A 175 -11.81 0.15 -39.39
CA GLU A 175 -12.16 -1.06 -38.63
C GLU A 175 -10.90 -1.87 -38.29
N ARG A 176 -10.01 -2.05 -39.27
CA ARG A 176 -8.72 -2.71 -39.04
C ARG A 176 -7.82 -1.92 -38.08
N HIS A 177 -7.73 -0.61 -38.23
CA HIS A 177 -6.96 0.24 -37.33
C HIS A 177 -7.45 0.16 -35.88
N PHE A 178 -8.77 0.14 -35.66
CA PHE A 178 -9.36 -0.02 -34.33
C PHE A 178 -8.99 -1.37 -33.72
N ILE A 179 -9.08 -2.46 -34.51
CA ILE A 179 -8.70 -3.80 -34.07
C ILE A 179 -7.21 -3.87 -33.73
N ASP A 180 -6.36 -3.31 -34.59
CA ASP A 180 -4.90 -3.28 -34.42
C ASP A 180 -4.47 -2.41 -33.22
N GLY A 181 -5.33 -1.48 -32.77
CA GLY A 181 -5.12 -0.64 -31.58
C GLY A 181 -5.39 -1.35 -30.25
N ILE A 182 -6.23 -2.38 -30.23
CA ILE A 182 -6.62 -3.10 -29.00
C ILE A 182 -5.42 -3.61 -28.18
N PRO A 183 -4.38 -4.26 -28.75
CA PRO A 183 -3.25 -4.74 -27.98
C PRO A 183 -2.56 -3.64 -27.16
N LYS A 184 -2.47 -2.42 -27.72
CA LYS A 184 -1.85 -1.28 -27.03
C LYS A 184 -2.74 -0.77 -25.90
N GLU A 185 -4.04 -0.67 -26.13
CA GLU A 185 -4.99 -0.26 -25.11
C GLU A 185 -5.03 -1.26 -23.94
N VAL A 186 -4.98 -2.56 -24.21
CA VAL A 186 -4.89 -3.60 -23.18
C VAL A 186 -3.62 -3.42 -22.34
N GLU A 187 -2.47 -3.21 -22.97
CA GLU A 187 -1.19 -2.98 -22.28
C GLU A 187 -1.22 -1.73 -21.37
N ILE A 188 -1.77 -0.62 -21.87
CA ILE A 188 -1.92 0.63 -21.10
C ILE A 188 -2.82 0.41 -19.89
N ASN A 189 -3.96 -0.26 -20.08
CA ASN A 189 -4.93 -0.47 -19.00
C ASN A 189 -4.41 -1.46 -17.93
N LEU A 190 -3.71 -2.53 -18.33
CA LEU A 190 -3.03 -3.43 -17.37
C LEU A 190 -1.94 -2.71 -16.58
N SER A 191 -1.12 -1.89 -17.26
CA SER A 191 -0.11 -1.06 -16.59
C SER A 191 -0.73 -0.07 -15.60
N ARG A 192 -1.88 0.52 -15.96
CA ARG A 192 -2.62 1.45 -15.09
C ARG A 192 -3.20 0.73 -13.89
N LEU A 193 -3.77 -0.46 -14.09
CA LEU A 193 -4.24 -1.31 -13.00
C LEU A 193 -3.10 -1.66 -12.03
N ALA A 194 -1.91 -1.98 -12.55
CA ALA A 194 -0.73 -2.23 -11.72
C ALA A 194 -0.35 -1.01 -10.86
N TYR A 195 -0.33 0.18 -11.46
CA TYR A 195 -0.03 1.43 -10.76
C TYR A 195 -1.08 1.77 -9.69
N GLN A 196 -2.35 1.53 -9.99
CA GLN A 196 -3.44 1.74 -9.03
C GLN A 196 -3.30 0.84 -7.80
N TRP A 197 -3.01 -0.44 -8.02
CA TRP A 197 -2.74 -1.38 -6.93
C TRP A 197 -1.42 -1.09 -6.21
N GLU A 198 -0.39 -0.63 -6.90
CA GLU A 198 0.85 -0.15 -6.29
C GLU A 198 0.58 0.95 -5.27
N LYS A 199 -0.20 1.97 -5.64
CA LYS A 199 -0.58 3.04 -4.72
C LYS A 199 -1.30 2.52 -3.48
N SER A 200 -2.30 1.68 -3.69
CA SER A 200 -3.11 1.13 -2.60
C SER A 200 -2.26 0.29 -1.64
N VAL A 201 -1.46 -0.64 -2.18
CA VAL A 201 -0.55 -1.49 -1.39
C VAL A 201 0.52 -0.67 -0.67
N ASN A 202 1.13 0.30 -1.36
CA ASN A 202 2.18 1.12 -0.76
C ASN A 202 1.62 2.03 0.34
N HIS A 203 0.37 2.49 0.21
CA HIS A 203 -0.32 3.22 1.26
C HIS A 203 -0.52 2.35 2.51
N ALA A 204 -1.04 1.13 2.36
CA ALA A 204 -1.19 0.20 3.48
C ALA A 204 0.15 -0.12 4.16
N ILE A 205 1.25 -0.26 3.39
CA ILE A 205 2.60 -0.42 3.95
C ILE A 205 3.01 0.80 4.79
N ASP A 206 2.71 2.01 4.33
CA ASP A 206 3.03 3.23 5.06
C ASP A 206 2.19 3.38 6.33
N GLU A 207 0.91 3.02 6.30
CA GLU A 207 0.06 3.00 7.49
C GLU A 207 0.60 2.02 8.54
N MET A 208 0.98 0.80 8.15
CA MET A 208 1.61 -0.16 9.05
C MET A 208 2.90 0.38 9.68
N ARG A 209 3.73 1.08 8.89
CA ARG A 209 4.95 1.73 9.37
C ARG A 209 4.63 2.81 10.40
N LEU A 210 3.64 3.65 10.12
CA LEU A 210 3.21 4.73 11.02
C LEU A 210 2.63 4.18 12.32
N GLN A 211 1.80 3.12 12.25
CA GLN A 211 1.28 2.43 13.43
C GLN A 211 2.41 1.89 14.32
N ALA A 212 3.36 1.18 13.74
CA ALA A 212 4.51 0.63 14.48
C ALA A 212 5.35 1.74 15.13
N PHE A 213 5.58 2.83 14.40
CA PHE A 213 6.31 3.98 14.91
C PHE A 213 5.58 4.68 16.07
N ASN A 214 4.29 4.96 15.93
CA ASN A 214 3.50 5.61 16.98
C ASN A 214 3.47 4.77 18.25
N TYR A 215 3.34 3.45 18.11
CA TYR A 215 3.39 2.53 19.25
C TYR A 215 4.74 2.61 19.99
N ILE A 216 5.86 2.55 19.27
CA ILE A 216 7.20 2.68 19.87
C ILE A 216 7.30 3.99 20.64
N HIS A 217 6.84 5.09 20.05
CA HIS A 217 6.86 6.40 20.68
C HIS A 217 6.01 6.45 21.96
N GLU A 218 4.80 5.90 21.92
CA GLU A 218 3.89 5.85 23.08
C GLU A 218 4.43 4.97 24.22
N GLU A 219 5.02 3.80 23.91
CA GLU A 219 5.66 2.93 24.89
C GLU A 219 6.85 3.61 25.57
N LEU A 220 7.73 4.24 24.79
CA LEU A 220 8.87 4.98 25.33
C LEU A 220 8.42 6.16 26.20
N ALA A 221 7.42 6.93 25.75
CA ALA A 221 6.86 8.02 26.52
C ALA A 221 6.22 7.53 27.84
N THR A 222 5.54 6.38 27.81
CA THR A 222 4.97 5.75 29.01
C THR A 222 6.06 5.35 30.01
N ILE A 223 7.14 4.72 29.53
CA ILE A 223 8.27 4.34 30.37
C ILE A 223 8.98 5.57 30.93
N GLU A 224 9.20 6.60 30.12
CA GLU A 224 9.78 7.86 30.58
C GLU A 224 8.90 8.53 31.65
N ALA A 225 7.59 8.52 31.48
CA ALA A 225 6.63 9.04 32.45
C ALA A 225 6.66 8.22 33.75
N LEU A 226 6.74 6.89 33.69
CA LEU A 226 6.84 6.02 34.87
C LEU A 226 8.15 6.25 35.64
N ILE A 227 9.28 6.36 34.95
CA ILE A 227 10.60 6.67 35.55
C ILE A 227 10.60 8.07 36.16
N SER A 228 9.90 9.02 35.53
CA SER A 228 9.80 10.41 36.00
C SER A 228 8.79 10.60 37.13
N GLY A 229 7.73 9.79 37.17
CA GLY A 229 6.62 9.86 38.12
C GLY A 229 6.85 9.13 39.45
N THR A 230 7.78 8.17 39.51
CA THR A 230 8.19 7.50 40.77
C THR A 230 8.84 8.45 41.80
N LYS A 231 8.96 9.72 41.46
CA LYS A 231 9.61 10.80 42.22
C LYS A 231 8.88 11.19 43.51
N GLY A 232 7.58 10.92 43.62
CA GLY A 232 6.78 11.41 44.75
C GLY A 232 6.83 10.54 46.00
N GLN A 233 6.98 9.21 45.86
CA GLN A 233 6.74 8.32 46.98
C GLN A 233 8.00 7.95 47.78
N THR A 234 9.20 8.09 47.24
CA THR A 234 10.40 7.59 47.94
C THR A 234 10.79 8.43 49.16
N GLU A 235 10.64 9.75 49.11
CA GLU A 235 10.86 10.62 50.27
C GLU A 235 9.73 10.51 51.29
N ASP A 236 8.48 10.37 50.83
CA ASP A 236 7.32 10.14 51.70
C ASP A 236 7.39 8.76 52.40
N ILE A 237 7.81 7.72 51.67
CA ILE A 237 8.03 6.37 52.22
C ILE A 237 9.19 6.39 53.21
N ARG A 238 10.29 7.09 52.93
CA ARG A 238 11.39 7.27 53.90
C ARG A 238 10.93 8.04 55.13
N GLY A 239 10.15 9.11 54.96
CA GLY A 239 9.58 9.87 56.07
C GLY A 239 8.63 9.03 56.93
N LEU A 240 7.84 8.15 56.31
CA LEU A 240 6.97 7.20 57.01
C LEU A 240 7.77 6.12 57.75
N ILE A 241 8.84 5.60 57.15
CA ILE A 241 9.75 4.64 57.81
C ILE A 241 10.43 5.28 59.03
N ASP A 242 10.96 6.50 58.89
CA ASP A 242 11.60 7.24 59.99
C ASP A 242 10.60 7.56 61.12
N GLN A 243 9.33 7.80 60.79
CA GLN A 243 8.26 7.99 61.79
C GLN A 243 7.92 6.69 62.52
N ILE A 244 7.87 5.56 61.81
CA ILE A 244 7.61 4.24 62.42
C ILE A 244 8.78 3.82 63.32
N GLU A 245 10.03 4.06 62.92
CA GLU A 245 11.20 3.78 63.76
C GLU A 245 11.24 4.63 65.03
N LYS A 246 10.82 5.90 64.96
CA LYS A 246 10.71 6.77 66.15
C LYS A 246 9.59 6.41 67.12
N ILE A 247 8.54 5.73 66.65
CA ILE A 247 7.43 5.26 67.49
C ILE A 247 7.76 3.92 68.18
N THR A 248 8.82 3.24 67.73
CA THR A 248 9.22 1.91 68.23
C THR A 248 10.35 1.99 69.29
N ILE A 249 10.71 3.19 69.76
CA ILE A 249 11.58 3.44 70.94
C ILE A 249 10.72 4.00 72.07
#